data_AF-X1INJ5-F1
#
_entry.id   AF-X1INJ5-F1
#
_cell.length_a   1.000
_cell.length_b   1.000
_cell.length_c   1.000
_cell.angle_alpha   90.00
_cell.angle_beta   90.00
_cell.angle_gamma   90.00
#
_symmetry.space_group_name_H-M   'P 1'
#
loop_
_entity.id
_entity.type
_entity.pdbx_description
1 polymer ?
#
loop_
_entity_poly.entity_id
_entity_poly.type
_entity_poly.pdbx_seq_one_letter_code
_entity_poly.pdbx_strand_id
1 'polypeptide(L)'
;EYELEKGEIIGLNKEFMSSRNCEGIDIPLYKREGRKFYPAVDCAGDCLYCTDPRCGIEDLAMGRESSKKDWRLKDYRQWSKEAKRKSSKMLFPDPM
;
A
#
# COMPACT_ATOMS: atom_id res chain seq x y z
N GLU A 1 -5.45 11.82 23.67
CA GLU A 1 -6.68 12.62 23.66
C GLU A 1 -6.68 13.53 22.44
N TYR A 2 -7.85 13.91 21.94
CA TYR A 2 -8.00 14.86 20.84
C TYR A 2 -9.02 15.94 21.24
N GLU A 3 -8.84 17.13 20.70
CA GLU A 3 -9.72 18.28 20.85
C GLU A 3 -10.19 18.74 19.46
N LEU A 4 -11.35 19.37 19.42
CA LEU A 4 -11.89 19.99 18.21
C LEU A 4 -11.79 21.50 18.38
N GLU A 5 -10.91 22.15 17.62
CA GLU A 5 -10.79 23.60 17.61
C GLU A 5 -11.06 24.12 16.20
N LYS A 6 -12.06 25.00 16.06
CA LYS A 6 -12.50 25.58 14.78
C LYS A 6 -12.80 24.53 13.68
N GLY A 7 -13.24 23.34 14.08
CA GLY A 7 -13.57 22.25 13.16
C GLY A 7 -12.37 21.40 12.73
N GLU A 8 -11.16 21.74 13.18
CA GLU A 8 -10.00 20.87 13.01
C GLU A 8 -9.79 20.01 14.26
N ILE A 9 -9.58 18.71 14.02
CA ILE A 9 -9.12 17.80 15.08
C ILE A 9 -7.68 18.18 15.37
N ILE A 10 -7.36 18.49 16.62
CA ILE A 10 -6.01 18.75 17.12
C ILE A 10 -5.74 17.84 18.32
N GLY A 11 -4.49 17.47 18.53
CA GLY A 11 -4.11 16.65 19.67
C GLY A 11 -2.85 15.84 19.43
N LEU A 12 -2.26 15.40 20.54
CA LEU A 12 -0.98 14.67 20.57
C LEU A 12 -0.98 13.48 19.62
N ASN A 13 -2.10 12.76 19.56
CA ASN A 13 -2.24 11.63 18.65
C ASN A 13 -2.10 12.09 17.19
N LYS A 14 -2.74 13.18 16.76
CA LYS A 14 -2.61 13.67 15.37
C LYS A 14 -1.19 14.13 15.04
N GLU A 15 -0.49 14.73 16.01
CA GLU A 15 0.87 15.26 15.82
C GLU A 15 1.93 14.17 15.65
N PHE A 16 1.81 13.07 16.41
CA PHE A 16 2.80 11.98 16.39
C PHE A 16 2.34 10.73 15.62
N MET A 17 1.15 10.77 15.03
CA MET A 17 0.59 9.64 14.27
C MET A 17 1.26 9.50 12.91
N SER A 18 1.93 8.37 12.71
CA SER A 18 2.56 8.00 11.43
C SER A 18 1.66 7.13 10.53
N SER A 19 0.42 6.89 10.93
CA SER A 19 -0.56 6.01 10.26
C SER A 19 -1.88 6.73 10.12
N ARG A 20 -2.59 6.62 8.99
CA ARG A 20 -3.88 7.30 8.81
C ARG A 20 -5.04 6.64 9.58
N ASN A 21 -4.85 5.42 10.07
CA ASN A 21 -5.79 4.75 10.96
C ASN A 21 -5.08 3.94 12.06
N CYS A 22 -5.80 3.67 13.15
CA CYS A 22 -5.29 2.92 14.31
C CYS A 22 -5.20 1.40 14.05
N GLU A 23 -5.74 0.93 12.93
CA GLU A 23 -5.90 -0.48 12.60
C GLU A 23 -4.73 -1.00 11.72
N GLY A 24 -3.87 -0.10 11.23
CA GLY A 24 -2.77 -0.45 10.32
C GLY A 24 -3.25 -0.86 8.92
N ILE A 25 -4.45 -0.40 8.54
CA ILE A 25 -5.09 -0.72 7.27
C ILE A 25 -4.56 0.18 6.14
N ASP A 26 -4.12 1.40 6.46
CA ASP A 26 -3.59 2.38 5.49
C ASP A 26 -2.06 2.37 5.47
N ILE A 27 -1.46 1.21 5.19
CA ILE A 27 0.00 1.07 5.11
C ILE A 27 0.41 0.95 3.65
N PRO A 28 1.21 1.91 3.11
CA PRO A 28 1.71 1.84 1.75
C PRO A 28 2.49 0.54 1.51
N LEU A 29 2.45 0.03 0.29
CA LEU A 29 3.33 -1.10 -0.06
C LEU A 29 4.77 -0.61 -0.14
N TYR A 30 5.69 -1.37 0.44
CA TYR A 30 7.12 -1.08 0.39
C TYR A 30 7.85 -2.09 -0.49
N LYS A 31 8.79 -1.60 -1.29
CA LYS A 31 9.82 -2.40 -1.95
C LYS A 31 11.12 -2.30 -1.18
N ARG A 32 11.87 -3.40 -1.14
CA ARG A 32 13.21 -3.43 -0.54
C ARG A 32 14.25 -3.20 -1.62
N GLU A 33 15.08 -2.18 -1.45
CA GLU A 33 16.24 -1.92 -2.28
C GLU A 33 17.50 -2.01 -1.40
N GLY A 34 18.29 -3.08 -1.61
CA GLY A 34 19.41 -3.44 -0.75
C GLY A 34 18.99 -3.69 0.70
N ARG A 35 19.38 -2.78 1.61
CA ARG A 35 19.07 -2.86 3.05
C ARG A 35 17.94 -1.92 3.50
N LYS A 36 17.38 -1.10 2.61
CA LYS A 36 16.36 -0.10 2.94
C LYS A 36 15.02 -0.45 2.28
N PHE A 37 13.94 0.04 2.88
CA PHE A 37 12.59 -0.06 2.36
C PHE A 37 12.13 1.31 1.86
N TYR A 38 11.50 1.33 0.69
CA TYR A 38 10.95 2.53 0.07
C TYR A 38 9.51 2.26 -0.35
N PRO A 39 8.62 3.26 -0.31
CA PRO A 39 7.29 3.13 -0.90
C PRO A 39 7.41 2.63 -2.34
N ALA A 40 6.60 1.63 -2.70
CA ALA A 40 6.57 1.06 -4.04
C ALA A 40 5.92 2.04 -5.03
N VAL A 41 4.96 2.82 -4.55
CA VAL A 41 4.26 3.90 -5.25
C VAL A 41 3.87 5.00 -4.29
N ASP A 42 3.56 6.18 -4.81
CA ASP A 42 2.97 7.28 -4.04
C ASP A 42 1.48 7.01 -3.77
N CYS A 43 1.20 6.08 -2.84
CA CYS A 43 -0.13 5.76 -2.35
C CYS A 43 -0.18 5.78 -0.82
N ALA A 44 -1.36 6.09 -0.28
CA ALA A 44 -1.60 6.14 1.16
C ALA A 44 -1.70 4.76 1.83
N GLY A 45 -1.73 3.67 1.06
CA GLY A 45 -1.89 2.31 1.60
C GLY A 45 -3.32 1.86 1.87
N ASP A 46 -4.30 2.73 1.63
CA ASP A 46 -5.72 2.47 1.85
C ASP A 46 -6.30 1.53 0.78
N CYS A 47 -5.94 0.25 0.89
CA CYS A 47 -6.32 -0.76 -0.09
C CYS A 47 -7.80 -1.13 -0.01
N LEU A 48 -8.42 -0.97 1.17
CA LEU A 48 -9.85 -1.26 1.36
C LEU A 48 -10.76 -0.36 0.52
N TYR A 49 -10.38 0.91 0.36
CA TYR A 49 -11.12 1.86 -0.47
C TYR A 49 -10.50 2.07 -1.86
N CYS A 50 -9.39 1.40 -2.16
CA CYS A 50 -8.72 1.50 -3.45
C CYS A 50 -9.55 0.89 -4.59
N THR A 51 -9.88 1.70 -5.60
CA THR A 51 -10.50 1.23 -6.85
C THR A 51 -9.52 1.21 -8.03
N ASP A 52 -8.39 1.91 -7.90
CA ASP A 52 -7.33 2.06 -8.89
C ASP A 52 -5.96 1.59 -8.35
N PRO A 53 -5.51 0.36 -8.68
CA PRO A 53 -4.30 -0.25 -8.13
C PRO A 53 -3.04 0.29 -8.81
N ARG A 54 -2.68 1.55 -8.54
CA ARG A 54 -1.46 2.20 -9.05
C ARG A 54 -0.17 1.45 -8.69
N CYS A 55 -0.21 0.63 -7.63
CA CYS A 55 0.88 -0.27 -7.24
C CYS A 55 1.11 -1.47 -8.19
N GLY A 56 0.19 -1.70 -9.14
CA GLY A 56 0.28 -2.78 -10.13
C GLY A 56 -0.09 -4.17 -9.62
N ILE A 57 -0.72 -4.25 -8.44
CA ILE A 57 -1.29 -5.47 -7.84
C ILE A 57 -2.82 -5.32 -7.81
N GLU A 58 -3.49 -5.89 -8.81
CA GLU A 58 -4.94 -5.76 -9.02
C GLU A 58 -5.76 -6.23 -7.80
N ASP A 59 -5.30 -7.28 -7.15
CA ASP A 59 -5.92 -7.86 -5.96
C ASP A 59 -6.09 -6.83 -4.82
N LEU A 60 -5.20 -5.82 -4.74
CA LEU A 60 -5.23 -4.81 -3.68
C LEU A 60 -6.17 -3.63 -3.99
N ALA A 61 -6.88 -3.62 -5.13
CA ALA A 61 -7.99 -2.70 -5.37
C ALA A 61 -9.28 -3.20 -4.70
N MET A 62 -9.28 -3.24 -3.36
CA MET A 62 -10.35 -3.89 -2.58
C MET A 62 -11.61 -3.03 -2.42
N GLY A 63 -11.58 -1.78 -2.92
CA GLY A 63 -12.76 -0.93 -3.08
C GLY A 63 -13.64 -1.35 -4.26
N ARG A 64 -13.16 -2.23 -5.15
CA ARG A 64 -13.96 -2.79 -6.23
C ARG A 64 -15.00 -3.78 -5.70
N GLU A 65 -16.15 -3.84 -6.38
CA GLU A 65 -17.20 -4.81 -6.07
C GLU A 65 -16.70 -6.24 -6.21
N SER A 66 -17.12 -7.13 -5.31
CA SER A 66 -16.68 -8.55 -5.23
C SER A 66 -15.18 -8.78 -5.03
N SER A 67 -14.39 -7.75 -4.72
CA SER A 67 -12.98 -7.91 -4.39
C SER A 67 -12.78 -8.76 -3.13
N LYS A 68 -11.78 -9.64 -3.19
CA LYS A 68 -11.38 -10.49 -2.07
C LYS A 68 -10.74 -9.65 -0.96
N LYS A 69 -10.98 -10.02 0.30
CA LYS A 69 -10.48 -9.29 1.49
C LYS A 69 -9.75 -10.14 2.52
N ASP A 70 -9.70 -11.45 2.30
CA ASP A 70 -9.08 -12.45 3.19
C ASP A 70 -7.73 -12.95 2.63
N TRP A 71 -6.76 -12.03 2.54
CA TRP A 71 -5.43 -12.34 2.02
C TRP A 71 -4.63 -13.22 2.98
N ARG A 72 -3.95 -14.22 2.44
CA ARG A 72 -3.07 -15.13 3.19
C ARG A 72 -1.62 -14.86 2.84
N LEU A 73 -0.68 -15.27 3.69
CA LEU A 73 0.76 -15.13 3.45
C LEU A 73 1.23 -15.62 2.07
N LYS A 74 0.58 -16.66 1.51
CA LYS A 74 0.88 -17.17 0.16
C LYS A 74 0.61 -16.13 -0.93
N ASP A 75 -0.42 -15.30 -0.77
CA ASP A 75 -0.82 -14.28 -1.75
C ASP A 75 0.24 -13.17 -1.77
N TYR A 76 0.66 -12.68 -0.61
CA TYR A 76 1.77 -11.72 -0.47
C TYR A 76 3.09 -12.24 -1.07
N ARG A 77 3.41 -13.53 -0.86
CA ARG A 77 4.61 -14.16 -1.44
C ARG A 77 4.51 -14.24 -2.97
N GLN A 78 3.32 -14.45 -3.51
CA GLN A 78 3.08 -14.47 -4.95
C GLN A 78 3.28 -13.07 -5.55
N TRP A 79 2.64 -12.04 -5.00
CA TRP A 79 2.81 -10.66 -5.47
C TRP A 79 4.27 -10.20 -5.38
N SER A 80 5.00 -10.60 -4.33
CA SER A 80 6.44 -10.31 -4.20
C SER A 80 7.27 -10.91 -5.34
N LYS A 81 6.91 -12.10 -5.85
CA LYS A 81 7.57 -12.72 -7.00
C LYS A 81 7.20 -12.00 -8.31
N GLU A 82 5.94 -11.64 -8.46
CA GLU A 82 5.44 -10.92 -9.63
C GLU A 82 6.06 -9.53 -9.76
N ALA A 83 6.15 -8.78 -8.67
CA ALA A 83 6.82 -7.49 -8.62
C ALA A 83 8.30 -7.59 -9.05
N LYS A 84 9.01 -8.62 -8.58
CA LYS A 84 10.41 -8.90 -9.02
C LYS A 84 10.50 -9.22 -10.51
N ARG A 85 9.59 -10.05 -11.04
CA ARG A 85 9.55 -10.38 -12.48
C ARG A 85 9.26 -9.16 -13.35
N LYS A 86 8.28 -8.33 -12.97
CA LYS A 86 7.96 -7.09 -13.70
C LYS A 86 9.15 -6.12 -13.70
N SER A 87 9.82 -5.96 -12.55
CA SER A 87 11.05 -5.16 -12.46
C SER A 87 12.17 -5.72 -13.34
N SER A 88 12.38 -7.04 -13.35
CA SER A 88 13.39 -7.69 -14.18
C SER A 88 13.12 -7.55 -15.69
N LYS A 89 11.86 -7.66 -16.13
CA LYS A 89 11.47 -7.44 -17.53
C LYS A 89 11.61 -5.99 -17.99
N MET A 90 11.38 -5.02 -17.10
CA MET A 90 11.64 -3.60 -17.39
C MET A 90 13.14 -3.30 -17.53
N LEU A 91 14.00 -4.03 -16.81
CA LEU A 91 15.46 -3.87 -16.87
C LEU A 91 16.10 -4.59 -18.07
N PHE A 92 15.46 -5.65 -18.57
CA PHE A 92 15.90 -6.41 -19.74
C PHE A 92 14.70 -6.65 -20.67
N PRO A 93 14.26 -5.63 -21.42
CA PRO A 93 13.22 -5.83 -22.43
C PRO A 93 13.74 -6.76 -23.52
N ASP A 94 12.89 -7.68 -23.99
CA ASP A 94 13.22 -8.54 -25.13
C ASP A 94 13.58 -7.65 -26.34
N PRO A 95 14.65 -7.96 -27.09
CA PRO A 95 14.97 -7.21 -28.29
C PRO A 95 13.82 -7.34 -29.31
N MET A 96 13.34 -6.21 -29.81
CA MET A 96 12.34 -6.10 -30.88
C MET A 96 12.76 -6.85 -32.14
#